data_AF-A0AAW1LFQ5-F1
#
_entry.id   AF-A0AAW1LFQ5-F1
#
_cell.length_a   1.000
_cell.length_b   1.000
_cell.length_c   1.000
_cell.angle_alpha   90.00
_cell.angle_beta   90.00
_cell.angle_gamma   90.00
#
_symmetry.space_group_name_H-M   'P 1'
#
loop_
_entity.id
_entity.type
_entity.pdbx_description
1 polymer ?
#
loop_
_entity_poly.entity_id
_entity_poly.type
_entity_poly.pdbx_seq_one_letter_code
_entity_poly.pdbx_strand_id
1 'polypeptide(L)'
;MKLIVPCRFEPNGCKTKCNIQLVERHESTCNFHSLVCPYTYFNECSEEWITNIADHFLEKHTHSIIITETDTINLNLHIDAAYNQLNLLVIRNEKFLVRNVKEIDDDKVYYFVYYMGGINNLDDFICTIDFVTKNTKIETSVSLLHVSMLSASYNKANAASFNMTLLQEIFEDNVNISVKILLKSSLYSESDERLLNCFECPVCNLPMRPPILQCLSGHSICNKCRPRINHCPTCRSNYGSTRNYTLENLSMSIKYPCTFRDLGCRGVFPVSDINRHENECLLKPFNCPFSEHLHCVWDGPLNSIVGHVKVVHPDQIVFNNVHMETIPYSNDNQFFHMKILVAYGKIFRLCHQRHIGNQNGYWSVQLIGAKGEAKNYTCHIGLVDLKHPNRKLIRTDLCQDMSTQDFMFNQCIVMPLNVVYWFSNNGQLQFYYKVVNHVSTTT
;
A
#
# COMPACT_ATOMS: atom_id res chain seq x y z
N MET A 1 -42.48 40.62 1.12
CA MET A 1 -41.90 40.88 -0.22
C MET A 1 -40.65 40.01 -0.35
N LYS A 2 -40.59 39.05 -1.28
CA LYS A 2 -39.38 38.24 -1.48
C LYS A 2 -38.36 39.11 -2.22
N LEU A 3 -37.42 39.71 -1.50
CA LEU A 3 -36.31 40.45 -2.10
C LEU A 3 -35.41 39.45 -2.84
N ILE A 4 -35.45 39.52 -4.16
CA ILE A 4 -34.59 38.75 -5.04
C ILE A 4 -33.38 39.63 -5.35
N VAL A 5 -32.20 39.17 -4.97
CA VAL A 5 -30.93 39.85 -5.23
C VAL A 5 -30.10 39.02 -6.22
N PRO A 6 -29.36 39.66 -7.12
CA PRO A 6 -28.37 38.96 -7.92
C PRO A 6 -27.24 38.45 -7.04
N CYS A 7 -26.63 37.34 -7.46
CA CYS A 7 -25.38 36.87 -6.88
C CYS A 7 -24.31 37.98 -6.96
N ARG A 8 -23.51 38.17 -5.90
CA ARG A 8 -22.38 39.11 -5.90
C ARG A 8 -21.35 38.87 -7.01
N PHE A 9 -21.34 37.67 -7.60
CA PHE A 9 -20.49 37.27 -8.72
C PHE A 9 -21.19 37.42 -10.08
N GLU A 10 -22.30 38.18 -10.17
CA GLU A 10 -22.92 38.59 -11.44
C GLU A 10 -21.94 39.24 -12.42
N PRO A 11 -20.98 40.09 -11.98
CA PRO A 11 -19.93 40.63 -12.87
C PRO A 11 -19.01 39.56 -13.47
N ASN A 12 -18.83 38.42 -12.78
CA ASN A 12 -18.00 37.30 -13.25
C ASN A 12 -18.79 36.32 -14.16
N GLY A 13 -20.07 36.60 -14.43
CA GLY A 13 -20.91 35.80 -15.32
C GLY A 13 -22.01 34.98 -14.62
N CYS A 14 -22.14 35.08 -13.29
CA CYS A 14 -23.24 34.41 -12.59
C CYS A 14 -24.59 35.07 -12.88
N LYS A 15 -25.46 34.39 -13.61
CA LYS A 15 -26.82 34.90 -13.92
C LYS A 15 -27.86 34.58 -12.83
N THR A 16 -27.46 33.95 -11.74
CA THR A 16 -28.39 33.47 -10.70
C THR A 16 -28.88 34.65 -9.86
N LYS A 17 -30.21 34.76 -9.76
CA LYS A 17 -30.89 35.70 -8.86
C LYS A 17 -31.70 34.87 -7.86
N CYS A 18 -31.44 35.04 -6.58
CA CYS A 18 -32.07 34.24 -5.55
C CYS A 18 -32.54 35.12 -4.39
N ASN A 19 -33.34 34.55 -3.49
CA ASN A 19 -33.83 35.26 -2.33
C ASN A 19 -32.63 35.71 -1.48
N ILE A 20 -32.67 36.94 -0.95
CA ILE A 20 -31.62 37.49 -0.08
C ILE A 20 -31.27 36.58 1.11
N GLN A 21 -32.21 35.76 1.60
CA GLN A 21 -31.94 34.76 2.66
C GLN A 21 -31.17 33.53 2.18
N LEU A 22 -31.11 33.28 0.87
CA LEU A 22 -30.47 32.12 0.24
C LEU A 22 -29.23 32.51 -0.59
N VAL A 23 -28.99 33.81 -0.79
CA VAL A 23 -27.91 34.32 -1.65
C VAL A 23 -26.54 33.93 -1.11
N GLU A 24 -26.30 34.03 0.21
CA GLU A 24 -25.03 33.63 0.82
C GLU A 24 -24.75 32.13 0.62
N ARG A 25 -25.79 31.29 0.68
CA ARG A 25 -25.66 29.84 0.44
C ARG A 25 -25.38 29.51 -1.03
N HIS A 26 -25.93 30.28 -1.95
CA HIS A 26 -25.60 30.17 -3.37
C HIS A 26 -24.18 30.68 -3.64
N GLU A 27 -23.80 31.81 -3.06
CA GLU A 27 -22.48 32.44 -3.25
C GLU A 27 -21.33 31.55 -2.75
N SER A 28 -21.52 30.81 -1.65
CA SER A 28 -20.54 29.84 -1.15
C SER A 28 -20.36 28.60 -2.05
N THR A 29 -21.27 28.39 -3.00
CA THR A 29 -21.25 27.28 -3.97
C THR A 29 -21.24 27.78 -5.42
N CYS A 30 -21.00 29.07 -5.64
CA CYS A 30 -21.10 29.69 -6.96
C CYS A 30 -19.85 29.40 -7.79
N ASN A 31 -20.04 28.82 -8.97
CA ASN A 31 -18.94 28.51 -9.91
C ASN A 31 -18.20 29.75 -10.45
N PHE A 32 -18.70 30.96 -10.19
CA PHE A 32 -18.11 32.24 -10.60
C PHE A 32 -17.47 33.00 -9.42
N HIS A 33 -17.34 32.37 -8.26
CA HIS A 33 -16.67 32.93 -7.09
C HIS A 33 -15.24 33.36 -7.47
N SER A 34 -14.87 34.60 -7.15
CA SER A 34 -13.51 35.11 -7.38
C SER A 34 -12.50 34.27 -6.61
N LEU A 35 -11.44 33.77 -7.27
CA LEU A 35 -10.42 32.98 -6.60
C LEU A 35 -9.40 33.93 -5.97
N VAL A 36 -9.12 33.72 -4.68
CA VAL A 36 -7.99 34.35 -3.99
C VAL A 36 -6.73 33.55 -4.34
N CYS A 37 -5.62 34.22 -4.63
CA CYS A 37 -4.37 33.50 -4.88
C CYS A 37 -4.00 32.68 -3.65
N PRO A 38 -3.80 31.35 -3.77
CA PRO A 38 -3.34 30.51 -2.67
C PRO A 38 -2.03 30.97 -2.00
N TYR A 39 -1.20 31.73 -2.72
CA TYR A 39 0.02 32.32 -2.18
C TYR A 39 -0.19 33.49 -1.22
N THR A 40 -1.41 34.05 -1.14
CA THR A 40 -1.77 35.07 -0.14
C THR A 40 -1.64 34.55 1.28
N TYR A 41 -1.96 33.27 1.53
CA TYR A 41 -1.80 32.63 2.84
C TYR A 41 -0.34 32.50 3.31
N PHE A 42 0.61 32.70 2.39
CA PHE A 42 2.05 32.66 2.66
C PHE A 42 2.71 34.04 2.58
N ASN A 43 1.92 35.11 2.41
CA ASN A 43 2.40 36.47 2.15
C ASN A 43 3.29 36.60 0.90
N GLU A 44 3.16 35.66 -0.05
CA GLU A 44 3.94 35.62 -1.30
C GLU A 44 3.18 36.23 -2.49
N CYS A 45 1.89 36.49 -2.33
CA CYS A 45 1.05 37.20 -3.30
C CYS A 45 -0.04 38.01 -2.58
N SER A 46 -0.52 39.10 -3.17
CA SER A 46 -1.55 39.97 -2.59
C SER A 46 -2.82 40.06 -3.45
N GLU A 47 -2.95 39.19 -4.46
CA GLU A 47 -4.13 39.19 -5.33
C GLU A 47 -5.26 38.33 -4.78
N GLU A 48 -6.36 38.99 -4.45
CA GLU A 48 -7.58 38.37 -3.92
C GLU A 48 -8.67 38.17 -4.99
N TRP A 49 -8.49 38.75 -6.18
CA TRP A 49 -9.51 38.84 -7.22
C TRP A 49 -9.00 38.28 -8.56
N ILE A 50 -8.95 36.96 -8.68
CA ILE A 50 -8.47 36.30 -9.88
C ILE A 50 -9.62 35.67 -10.66
N THR A 51 -9.75 36.07 -11.93
CA THR A 51 -10.74 35.54 -12.88
C THR A 51 -10.31 34.20 -13.47
N ASN A 52 -9.01 34.04 -13.78
CA ASN A 52 -8.42 32.76 -14.18
C ASN A 52 -7.13 32.49 -13.40
N ILE A 53 -7.19 31.54 -12.47
CA ILE A 53 -6.06 31.20 -11.60
C ILE A 53 -4.90 30.58 -12.36
N ALA A 54 -5.13 29.91 -13.49
CA ALA A 54 -4.06 29.35 -14.30
C ALA A 54 -3.25 30.48 -14.97
N ASP A 55 -3.91 31.48 -15.55
CA ASP A 55 -3.25 32.62 -16.19
C ASP A 55 -2.48 33.44 -15.15
N HIS A 56 -3.06 33.70 -13.98
CA HIS A 56 -2.36 34.38 -12.89
C HIS A 56 -1.09 33.64 -12.45
N PHE A 57 -1.14 32.30 -12.31
CA PHE A 57 0.04 31.51 -11.98
C PHE A 57 1.07 31.51 -13.12
N LEU A 58 0.65 31.51 -14.39
CA LEU A 58 1.57 31.66 -15.53
C LEU A 58 2.25 33.03 -15.58
N GLU A 59 1.63 34.07 -15.05
CA GLU A 59 2.23 35.42 -15.04
C GLU A 59 3.12 35.65 -13.82
N LYS A 60 2.70 35.19 -12.63
CA LYS A 60 3.32 35.56 -11.35
C LYS A 60 3.98 34.40 -10.58
N HIS A 61 3.63 33.15 -10.88
CA HIS A 61 4.09 31.95 -10.18
C HIS A 61 4.50 30.83 -11.16
N THR A 62 5.25 31.20 -12.21
CA THR A 62 5.60 30.32 -13.34
C THR A 62 6.26 29.00 -12.93
N HIS A 63 7.06 29.01 -11.87
CA HIS A 63 7.75 27.83 -11.33
C HIS A 63 6.83 26.88 -10.55
N SER A 64 5.60 27.29 -10.29
CA SER A 64 4.63 26.60 -9.44
C SER A 64 3.36 26.20 -10.19
N ILE A 65 3.36 26.26 -11.52
CA ILE A 65 2.25 25.79 -12.35
C ILE A 65 2.71 24.72 -13.33
N ILE A 66 1.92 23.66 -13.41
CA ILE A 66 2.16 22.54 -14.30
C ILE A 66 0.85 22.22 -15.01
N ILE A 67 0.88 22.36 -16.33
CA ILE A 67 -0.25 22.12 -17.22
C ILE A 67 0.03 20.84 -17.99
N THR A 68 -0.92 19.90 -17.99
CA THR A 68 -0.82 18.66 -18.76
C THR A 68 -2.15 18.27 -19.39
N GLU A 69 -2.07 17.54 -20.49
CA GLU A 69 -3.21 16.88 -21.13
C GLU A 69 -3.35 15.41 -20.70
N THR A 70 -2.34 14.85 -20.02
CA THR A 70 -2.34 13.45 -19.54
C THR A 70 -2.94 13.34 -18.13
N ASP A 71 -3.67 12.26 -17.86
CA ASP A 71 -4.28 12.00 -16.53
C ASP A 71 -3.24 11.63 -15.44
N THR A 72 -1.95 11.74 -15.76
CA THR A 72 -0.83 11.44 -14.87
C THR A 72 0.21 12.55 -14.96
N ILE A 73 0.68 13.04 -13.82
CA ILE A 73 1.75 14.05 -13.73
C ILE A 73 2.92 13.47 -12.94
N ASN A 74 4.12 13.53 -13.49
CA ASN A 74 5.34 13.27 -12.73
C ASN A 74 5.88 14.61 -12.20
N LEU A 75 5.80 14.85 -10.89
CA LEU A 75 6.43 16.02 -10.28
C LEU A 75 7.84 15.65 -9.78
N ASN A 76 8.87 16.31 -10.29
CA ASN A 76 10.20 16.18 -9.70
C ASN A 76 10.27 17.13 -8.49
N LEU A 77 9.59 16.76 -7.40
CA LEU A 77 9.71 17.46 -6.12
C LEU A 77 10.93 16.91 -5.39
N HIS A 78 11.95 17.75 -5.23
CA HIS A 78 13.10 17.37 -4.41
C HIS A 78 12.70 17.34 -2.93
N ILE A 79 13.00 16.22 -2.27
CA ILE A 79 12.80 16.02 -0.82
C ILE A 79 13.51 17.09 0.05
N ASP A 80 14.54 17.73 -0.50
CA ASP A 80 15.30 18.81 0.14
C ASP A 80 14.83 20.23 -0.20
N ALA A 81 13.84 20.39 -1.09
CA ALA A 81 13.36 21.71 -1.49
C ALA A 81 12.35 22.27 -0.48
N ALA A 82 12.84 23.12 0.42
CA ALA A 82 12.13 24.09 1.26
C ALA A 82 11.01 23.59 2.20
N TYR A 83 10.78 24.38 3.26
CA TYR A 83 9.62 24.24 4.14
C TYR A 83 8.40 24.80 3.43
N ASN A 84 7.43 23.96 3.05
CA ASN A 84 6.11 24.36 2.55
C ASN A 84 6.09 24.88 1.09
N GLN A 85 6.07 23.98 0.10
CA GLN A 85 5.89 24.33 -1.31
C GLN A 85 4.43 24.10 -1.76
N LEU A 86 4.00 24.88 -2.75
CA LEU A 86 2.66 24.85 -3.33
C LEU A 86 2.76 24.79 -4.85
N ASN A 87 2.01 23.90 -5.50
CA ASN A 87 2.00 23.78 -6.96
C ASN A 87 0.56 23.68 -7.48
N LEU A 88 0.24 24.44 -8.51
CA LEU A 88 -1.02 24.35 -9.25
C LEU A 88 -0.87 23.35 -10.41
N LEU A 89 -1.70 22.31 -10.39
CA LEU A 89 -1.84 21.32 -11.45
C LEU A 89 -3.11 21.61 -12.24
N VAL A 90 -2.96 21.77 -13.55
CA VAL A 90 -4.09 21.89 -14.47
C VAL A 90 -4.11 20.64 -15.36
N ILE A 91 -5.12 19.80 -15.18
CA ILE A 91 -5.31 18.55 -15.95
C ILE A 91 -6.56 18.73 -16.80
N ARG A 92 -6.37 18.80 -18.13
CA ARG A 92 -7.43 19.18 -19.07
C ARG A 92 -8.05 20.53 -18.66
N ASN A 93 -9.27 20.52 -18.10
CA ASN A 93 -9.96 21.73 -17.62
C ASN A 93 -10.06 21.82 -16.08
N GLU A 94 -9.65 20.76 -15.38
CA GLU A 94 -9.77 20.65 -13.93
C GLU A 94 -8.49 21.14 -13.24
N LYS A 95 -8.67 21.76 -12.07
CA LYS A 95 -7.60 22.48 -11.36
C LYS A 95 -7.41 21.89 -9.97
N PHE A 96 -6.18 21.51 -9.67
CA PHE A 96 -5.79 20.91 -8.40
C PHE A 96 -4.58 21.64 -7.83
N LEU A 97 -4.51 21.77 -6.51
CA LEU A 97 -3.42 22.43 -5.80
C LEU A 97 -2.75 21.40 -4.92
N VAL A 98 -1.45 21.18 -5.12
CA VAL A 98 -0.65 20.27 -4.31
C VAL A 98 0.22 21.08 -3.36
N ARG A 99 0.06 20.84 -2.07
CA ARG A 99 0.89 21.45 -1.02
C ARG A 99 1.72 20.37 -0.35
N ASN A 100 3.02 20.59 -0.21
CA ASN A 100 3.91 19.72 0.54
C ASN A 100 4.52 20.47 1.71
N VAL A 101 4.44 19.92 2.92
CA VAL A 101 4.99 20.52 4.14
C VAL A 101 5.95 19.55 4.81
N LYS A 102 7.17 20.02 5.10
CA LYS A 102 8.19 19.27 5.84
C LYS A 102 8.22 19.79 7.29
N GLU A 103 8.04 18.90 8.26
CA GLU A 103 8.24 19.25 9.68
C GLU A 103 9.55 18.63 10.20
N ILE A 104 10.37 19.44 10.86
CA ILE A 104 11.68 19.01 11.39
C ILE A 104 11.50 18.07 12.59
N ASP A 105 10.52 18.34 13.45
CA ASP A 105 10.36 17.65 14.74
C ASP A 105 9.75 16.24 14.63
N ASP A 106 8.98 15.93 13.56
CA ASP A 106 8.28 14.63 13.38
C ASP A 106 8.90 13.77 12.27
N ASP A 107 10.04 14.18 11.67
CA ASP A 107 10.73 13.45 10.59
C ASP A 107 9.79 12.98 9.46
N LYS A 108 8.80 13.83 9.11
CA LYS A 108 7.76 13.51 8.12
C LYS A 108 7.56 14.63 7.14
N VAL A 109 7.18 14.24 5.92
CA VAL A 109 6.64 15.14 4.91
C VAL A 109 5.17 14.81 4.68
N TYR A 110 4.36 15.86 4.65
CA TYR A 110 2.92 15.81 4.45
C TYR A 110 2.56 16.36 3.09
N TYR A 111 1.77 15.61 2.33
CA TYR A 111 1.21 16.06 1.06
C TYR A 111 -0.30 16.24 1.17
N PHE A 112 -0.76 17.38 0.68
CA PHE A 112 -2.17 17.74 0.57
C PHE A 112 -2.51 18.00 -0.89
N VAL A 113 -3.67 17.53 -1.32
CA VAL A 113 -4.16 17.81 -2.67
C VAL A 113 -5.55 18.41 -2.56
N TYR A 114 -5.69 19.64 -3.05
CA TYR A 114 -6.94 20.39 -3.04
C TYR A 114 -7.52 20.47 -4.45
N TYR A 115 -8.82 20.27 -4.59
CA TYR A 115 -9.55 20.48 -5.82
C TYR A 115 -10.24 21.84 -5.80
N MET A 116 -10.12 22.58 -6.90
CA MET A 116 -10.67 23.93 -7.07
C MET A 116 -11.99 23.97 -7.84
N GLY A 117 -12.58 22.82 -8.17
CA GLY A 117 -13.91 22.73 -8.77
C GLY A 117 -15.03 22.58 -7.73
N GLY A 118 -16.24 22.25 -8.19
CA GLY A 118 -17.40 22.12 -7.32
C GLY A 118 -17.24 21.03 -6.25
N ILE A 119 -17.61 21.31 -5.01
CA ILE A 119 -17.45 20.40 -3.86
C ILE A 119 -18.08 19.01 -4.06
N ASN A 120 -19.18 18.93 -4.81
CA ASN A 120 -19.88 17.68 -5.10
C ASN A 120 -19.11 16.74 -6.04
N ASN A 121 -18.13 17.27 -6.79
CA ASN A 121 -17.36 16.49 -7.75
C ASN A 121 -16.05 15.95 -7.13
N LEU A 122 -15.77 16.24 -5.85
CA LEU A 122 -14.57 15.73 -5.16
C LEU A 122 -14.50 14.20 -5.21
N ASP A 123 -15.64 13.55 -5.01
CA ASP A 123 -15.75 12.10 -5.02
C ASP A 123 -15.60 11.50 -6.42
N ASP A 124 -15.63 12.29 -7.49
CA ASP A 124 -15.46 11.80 -8.85
C ASP A 124 -13.99 11.55 -9.21
N PHE A 125 -13.07 12.14 -8.45
CA PHE A 125 -11.64 12.06 -8.71
C PHE A 125 -10.92 11.14 -7.73
N ILE A 126 -9.82 10.58 -8.21
CA ILE A 126 -8.92 9.71 -7.48
C ILE A 126 -7.55 10.35 -7.55
N CYS A 127 -7.00 10.74 -6.39
CA CYS A 127 -5.63 11.22 -6.33
C CYS A 127 -4.72 10.16 -5.70
N THR A 128 -3.61 9.85 -6.37
CA THR A 128 -2.51 9.06 -5.79
C THR A 128 -1.20 9.83 -5.88
N ILE A 129 -0.37 9.66 -4.86
CA ILE A 129 1.01 10.16 -4.82
C ILE A 129 1.93 8.95 -4.85
N ASP A 130 2.76 8.92 -5.88
CA ASP A 130 3.68 7.86 -6.23
C ASP A 130 5.11 8.32 -6.04
N PHE A 131 5.88 7.69 -5.16
CA PHE A 131 7.33 7.84 -5.15
C PHE A 131 7.90 6.85 -6.16
N VAL A 132 8.56 7.36 -7.19
CA VAL A 132 9.08 6.56 -8.30
C VAL A 132 10.60 6.68 -8.34
N THR A 133 11.28 5.55 -8.23
CA THR A 133 12.71 5.43 -8.59
C THR A 133 12.88 4.47 -9.75
N LYS A 134 14.13 4.27 -10.20
CA LYS A 134 14.44 3.31 -11.27
C LYS A 134 13.98 1.88 -10.94
N ASN A 135 13.92 1.50 -9.65
CA ASN A 135 13.72 0.11 -9.22
C ASN A 135 12.51 -0.11 -8.31
N THR A 136 11.94 0.95 -7.71
CA THR A 136 10.86 0.83 -6.71
C THR A 136 9.80 1.92 -6.92
N LYS A 137 8.53 1.54 -6.74
CA LYS A 137 7.38 2.43 -6.77
C LYS A 137 6.58 2.28 -5.49
N ILE A 138 6.42 3.36 -4.72
CA ILE A 138 5.52 3.40 -3.56
C ILE A 138 4.33 4.27 -3.92
N GLU A 139 3.15 3.66 -3.98
CA GLU A 139 1.89 4.35 -4.32
C GLU A 139 1.04 4.52 -3.08
N THR A 140 0.53 5.72 -2.85
CA THR A 140 -0.34 6.04 -1.71
C THR A 140 -1.53 6.86 -2.19
N SER A 141 -2.73 6.41 -1.85
CA SER A 141 -3.95 7.18 -2.11
C SER A 141 -4.05 8.38 -1.17
N VAL A 142 -4.47 9.51 -1.71
CA VAL A 142 -4.66 10.75 -0.95
C VAL A 142 -6.10 11.21 -1.09
N SER A 143 -6.71 11.57 0.04
CA SER A 143 -8.03 12.18 0.04
C SER A 143 -7.95 13.58 -0.56
N LEU A 144 -8.75 13.84 -1.59
CA LEU A 144 -8.90 15.17 -2.17
C LEU A 144 -9.68 16.06 -1.21
N LEU A 145 -9.14 17.25 -0.95
CA LEU A 145 -9.78 18.27 -0.15
C LEU A 145 -10.38 19.35 -1.05
N HIS A 146 -11.43 20.03 -0.62
CA HIS A 146 -11.86 21.24 -1.32
C HIS A 146 -10.88 22.39 -1.06
N VAL A 147 -10.64 23.26 -2.04
CA VAL A 147 -9.76 24.45 -1.87
C VAL A 147 -10.21 25.37 -0.72
N SER A 148 -11.49 25.37 -0.34
CA SER A 148 -11.96 26.13 0.82
C SER A 148 -11.36 25.68 2.16
N MET A 149 -10.75 24.49 2.21
CA MET A 149 -10.03 23.98 3.40
C MET A 149 -8.56 24.39 3.42
N LEU A 150 -8.08 25.12 2.40
CA LEU A 150 -6.72 25.65 2.38
C LEU A 150 -6.61 26.80 3.38
N SER A 151 -5.65 26.69 4.30
CA SER A 151 -5.28 27.77 5.23
C SER A 151 -3.78 27.70 5.55
N ALA A 152 -3.26 28.71 6.24
CA ALA A 152 -1.85 28.70 6.69
C ALA A 152 -1.56 27.50 7.64
N SER A 153 -2.49 27.23 8.56
CA SER A 153 -2.53 26.03 9.38
C SER A 153 -3.03 24.82 8.60
N TYR A 154 -2.69 23.60 9.01
CA TYR A 154 -3.15 22.39 8.33
C TYR A 154 -3.44 21.27 9.33
N ASN A 155 -4.39 20.40 8.97
CA ASN A 155 -4.70 19.21 9.75
C ASN A 155 -3.96 17.99 9.19
N LYS A 156 -3.02 17.46 9.97
CA LYS A 156 -2.19 16.30 9.61
C LYS A 156 -3.00 15.05 9.25
N ALA A 157 -4.20 14.89 9.82
CA ALA A 157 -5.06 13.73 9.53
C ALA A 157 -5.55 13.68 8.08
N ASN A 158 -5.53 14.82 7.38
CA ASN A 158 -6.00 14.93 6.00
C ASN A 158 -4.86 14.81 4.97
N ALA A 159 -3.63 14.59 5.43
CA ALA A 159 -2.44 14.51 4.60
C ALA A 159 -2.04 13.06 4.33
N ALA A 160 -1.41 12.82 3.18
CA ALA A 160 -0.54 11.68 3.04
C ALA A 160 0.81 12.00 3.69
N SER A 161 1.18 11.26 4.74
CA SER A 161 2.42 11.45 5.48
C SER A 161 3.44 10.37 5.14
N PHE A 162 4.69 10.76 4.95
CA PHE A 162 5.79 9.85 4.69
C PHE A 162 6.96 10.14 5.62
N ASN A 163 7.57 9.10 6.19
CA ASN A 163 8.74 9.24 7.05
C ASN A 163 10.00 9.49 6.21
N MET A 164 10.70 10.57 6.50
CA MET A 164 11.83 11.06 5.72
C MET A 164 13.05 10.16 5.82
N THR A 165 13.41 9.72 7.03
CA THR A 165 14.52 8.77 7.23
C THR A 165 14.27 7.47 6.46
N LEU A 166 13.06 6.93 6.51
CA LEU A 166 12.68 5.72 5.78
C LEU A 166 12.72 5.94 4.26
N LEU A 167 12.27 7.11 3.77
CA LEU A 167 12.40 7.44 2.35
C LEU A 167 13.88 7.54 1.93
N GLN A 168 14.74 8.17 2.72
CA GLN A 168 16.18 8.26 2.45
C GLN A 168 16.89 6.90 2.56
N GLU A 169 16.46 6.02 3.47
CA GLU A 169 16.98 4.65 3.58
C GLU A 169 16.51 3.75 2.43
N ILE A 170 15.30 3.98 1.89
CA ILE A 170 14.73 3.21 0.78
C ILE A 170 15.26 3.71 -0.57
N PHE A 171 15.56 4.99 -0.70
CA PHE A 171 15.90 5.63 -1.96
C PHE A 171 17.28 6.33 -1.88
N GLU A 172 18.29 5.72 -2.48
CA GLU A 172 19.70 6.19 -2.47
C GLU A 172 19.95 7.49 -3.29
N ASP A 173 19.01 7.89 -4.15
CA ASP A 173 19.10 9.02 -5.11
C ASP A 173 17.92 10.00 -4.99
N ASN A 174 17.99 11.14 -5.69
CA ASN A 174 16.89 12.10 -5.87
C ASN A 174 15.56 11.39 -6.18
N VAL A 175 14.62 11.47 -5.24
CA VAL A 175 13.31 10.81 -5.35
C VAL A 175 12.37 11.68 -6.16
N ASN A 176 11.79 11.11 -7.23
CA ASN A 176 10.76 11.79 -8.01
C ASN A 176 9.38 11.42 -7.48
N ILE A 177 8.49 12.41 -7.39
CA ILE A 177 7.15 12.26 -6.81
C ILE A 177 6.10 12.48 -7.90
N SER A 178 5.50 11.41 -8.39
CA SER A 178 4.39 11.51 -9.34
C SER A 178 3.08 11.73 -8.61
N VAL A 179 2.29 12.74 -9.02
CA VAL A 179 0.91 12.92 -8.58
C VAL A 179 -0.02 12.53 -9.73
N LYS A 180 -0.88 11.53 -9.52
CA LYS A 180 -1.83 11.06 -10.52
C LYS A 180 -3.24 11.37 -10.08
N ILE A 181 -4.02 11.94 -10.99
CA ILE A 181 -5.42 12.30 -10.73
C ILE A 181 -6.29 11.68 -11.82
N LEU A 182 -7.11 10.69 -11.44
CA LEU A 182 -7.94 9.90 -12.35
C LEU A 182 -9.43 10.14 -12.08
N LEU A 183 -10.23 10.24 -13.14
CA LEU A 183 -11.69 10.25 -13.05
C LEU A 183 -12.21 8.83 -12.79
N LYS A 184 -13.06 8.62 -11.78
CA LYS A 184 -13.68 7.31 -11.49
C LYS A 184 -14.44 6.73 -12.68
N SER A 185 -15.12 7.58 -13.45
CA SER A 185 -15.85 7.20 -14.67
C SER A 185 -14.95 6.69 -15.81
N SER A 186 -13.63 6.92 -15.74
CA SER A 186 -12.68 6.36 -16.71
C SER A 186 -12.24 4.93 -16.38
N LEU A 187 -12.56 4.41 -15.18
CA LEU A 187 -12.14 3.09 -14.70
C LEU A 187 -13.17 1.98 -14.95
N TYR A 188 -14.44 2.33 -15.16
CA TYR A 188 -15.55 1.40 -15.40
C TYR A 188 -16.56 2.04 -16.37
N SER A 189 -17.10 1.26 -17.30
CA SER A 189 -18.33 1.66 -17.96
C SER A 189 -19.50 1.45 -17.00
N GLU A 190 -20.56 2.28 -17.05
CA GLU A 190 -21.77 2.11 -16.23
C GLU A 190 -22.41 0.71 -16.40
N SER A 191 -22.18 0.08 -17.56
CA SER A 191 -22.57 -1.31 -17.85
C SER A 191 -21.81 -2.35 -17.02
N ASP A 192 -20.52 -2.15 -16.72
CA ASP A 192 -19.69 -3.13 -16.01
C ASP A 192 -20.08 -3.21 -14.52
N GLU A 193 -20.45 -2.09 -13.92
CA GLU A 193 -20.86 -2.03 -12.52
C GLU A 193 -22.21 -2.74 -12.28
N ARG A 194 -23.18 -2.52 -13.19
CA ARG A 194 -24.46 -3.24 -13.14
C ARG A 194 -24.28 -4.74 -13.32
N LEU A 195 -23.38 -5.16 -14.21
CA LEU A 195 -23.07 -6.56 -14.41
C LEU A 195 -22.39 -7.15 -13.17
N LEU A 196 -21.40 -6.48 -12.58
CA LEU A 196 -20.71 -6.92 -11.36
C LEU A 196 -21.68 -7.20 -10.19
N ASN A 197 -22.72 -6.38 -10.03
CA ASN A 197 -23.76 -6.61 -9.01
C ASN A 197 -24.52 -7.93 -9.23
N CYS A 198 -24.72 -8.38 -10.48
CA CYS A 198 -25.31 -9.69 -10.76
C CYS A 198 -24.39 -10.86 -10.35
N PHE A 199 -23.09 -10.61 -10.17
CA PHE A 199 -22.13 -11.59 -9.70
C PHE A 199 -21.96 -11.56 -8.18
N GLU A 200 -22.68 -10.74 -7.42
CA GLU A 200 -22.48 -10.67 -5.98
C GLU A 200 -22.95 -11.96 -5.27
N CYS A 201 -22.08 -12.55 -4.44
CA CYS A 201 -22.44 -13.71 -3.64
C CYS A 201 -23.31 -13.29 -2.46
N PRO A 202 -24.51 -13.86 -2.26
CA PRO A 202 -25.45 -13.45 -1.21
C PRO A 202 -24.99 -13.77 0.23
N VAL A 203 -23.83 -14.42 0.39
CA VAL A 203 -23.30 -14.83 1.70
C VAL A 203 -22.13 -13.94 2.13
N CYS A 204 -21.25 -13.57 1.21
CA CYS A 204 -20.04 -12.82 1.54
C CYS A 204 -19.98 -11.45 0.87
N ASN A 205 -20.96 -11.08 0.05
CA ASN A 205 -21.04 -9.81 -0.68
C ASN A 205 -19.80 -9.55 -1.56
N LEU A 206 -19.09 -10.61 -1.94
CA LEU A 206 -17.95 -10.55 -2.85
C LEU A 206 -18.38 -11.06 -4.23
N PRO A 207 -17.80 -10.51 -5.31
CA PRO A 207 -18.04 -11.02 -6.66
C PRO A 207 -17.71 -12.52 -6.77
N MET A 208 -18.67 -13.28 -7.26
CA MET A 208 -18.55 -14.70 -7.58
C MET A 208 -17.58 -14.88 -8.75
N ARG A 209 -16.65 -15.81 -8.59
CA ARG A 209 -15.68 -16.24 -9.59
C ARG A 209 -15.79 -17.76 -9.77
N PRO A 210 -15.46 -18.31 -10.94
CA PRO A 210 -15.44 -19.75 -11.16
C PRO A 210 -14.59 -20.49 -10.12
N PRO A 211 -15.03 -21.65 -9.60
CA PRO A 211 -16.31 -22.29 -9.89
C PRO A 211 -17.49 -21.59 -9.18
N ILE A 212 -18.59 -21.37 -9.90
CA ILE A 212 -19.83 -20.76 -9.37
C ILE A 212 -20.88 -21.86 -9.23
N LEU A 213 -21.40 -22.04 -8.01
CA LEU A 213 -22.23 -23.19 -7.67
C LEU A 213 -23.69 -22.81 -7.53
N GLN A 214 -24.58 -23.71 -7.95
CA GLN A 214 -26.00 -23.43 -8.03
C GLN A 214 -26.82 -24.37 -7.14
N CYS A 215 -27.85 -23.85 -6.48
CA CYS A 215 -28.83 -24.71 -5.80
C CYS A 215 -29.74 -25.40 -6.84
N LEU A 216 -30.51 -26.40 -6.40
CA LEU A 216 -31.45 -27.12 -7.28
C LEU A 216 -32.49 -26.20 -7.96
N SER A 217 -32.73 -25.01 -7.40
CA SER A 217 -33.73 -24.06 -7.88
C SER A 217 -33.17 -22.92 -8.75
N GLY A 218 -31.85 -22.79 -8.95
CA GLY A 218 -31.30 -21.73 -9.81
C GLY A 218 -30.32 -20.74 -9.18
N HIS A 219 -30.33 -20.57 -7.86
CA HIS A 219 -29.57 -19.50 -7.20
C HIS A 219 -28.08 -19.84 -7.07
N SER A 220 -27.24 -18.86 -7.42
CA SER A 220 -25.78 -19.02 -7.49
C SER A 220 -25.08 -18.51 -6.23
N ILE A 221 -23.98 -19.16 -5.86
CA ILE A 221 -23.07 -18.76 -4.77
C ILE A 221 -21.62 -19.01 -5.16
N CYS A 222 -20.68 -18.32 -4.51
CA CYS A 222 -19.25 -18.53 -4.75
C CYS A 222 -18.75 -19.84 -4.13
N ASN A 223 -17.65 -20.38 -4.70
CA ASN A 223 -16.98 -21.59 -4.20
C ASN A 223 -16.56 -21.48 -2.72
N LYS A 224 -16.14 -20.30 -2.26
CA LYS A 224 -15.68 -20.08 -0.87
C LYS A 224 -16.82 -20.22 0.15
N CYS A 225 -18.05 -19.92 -0.23
CA CYS A 225 -19.20 -19.94 0.68
C CYS A 225 -19.90 -21.30 0.69
N ARG A 226 -19.91 -22.02 -0.44
CA ARG A 226 -20.62 -23.31 -0.56
C ARG A 226 -20.33 -24.31 0.57
N PRO A 227 -19.07 -24.57 0.98
CA PRO A 227 -18.78 -25.57 2.03
C PRO A 227 -19.32 -25.18 3.41
N ARG A 228 -19.62 -23.89 3.62
CA ARG A 228 -20.07 -23.36 4.91
C ARG A 228 -21.58 -23.40 5.09
N ILE A 229 -22.33 -23.76 4.04
CA ILE A 229 -23.80 -23.76 4.05
C ILE A 229 -24.38 -25.01 3.39
N ASN A 230 -25.48 -25.51 3.96
CA ASN A 230 -26.17 -26.70 3.47
C ASN A 230 -27.38 -26.37 2.60
N HIS A 231 -28.01 -25.21 2.82
CA HIS A 231 -29.23 -24.77 2.15
C HIS A 231 -29.02 -23.40 1.51
N CYS A 232 -29.73 -23.14 0.41
CA CYS A 232 -29.69 -21.86 -0.28
C CYS A 232 -30.19 -20.72 0.62
N PRO A 233 -29.41 -19.62 0.79
CA PRO A 233 -29.85 -18.49 1.61
C PRO A 233 -31.07 -17.79 1.02
N THR A 234 -31.26 -17.86 -0.30
CA THR A 234 -32.35 -17.19 -1.02
C THR A 234 -33.65 -18.01 -0.99
N CYS A 235 -33.58 -19.31 -1.31
CA CYS A 235 -34.79 -20.14 -1.50
C CYS A 235 -34.87 -21.37 -0.59
N ARG A 236 -33.91 -21.56 0.32
CA ARG A 236 -33.82 -22.69 1.27
C ARG A 236 -33.71 -24.09 0.65
N SER A 237 -33.66 -24.19 -0.68
CA SER A 237 -33.47 -25.47 -1.38
C SER A 237 -32.06 -26.02 -1.16
N ASN A 238 -31.93 -27.35 -1.26
CA ASN A 238 -30.65 -28.02 -1.13
C ASN A 238 -29.70 -27.65 -2.28
N TYR A 239 -28.41 -27.69 -2.00
CA TYR A 239 -27.38 -27.64 -3.03
C TYR A 239 -26.98 -29.06 -3.44
N GLY A 240 -26.91 -29.29 -4.75
CA GLY A 240 -26.19 -30.45 -5.30
C GLY A 240 -24.71 -30.14 -5.51
N SER A 241 -24.13 -30.79 -6.51
CA SER A 241 -22.77 -30.54 -7.03
C SER A 241 -22.79 -29.79 -8.37
N THR A 242 -23.88 -29.07 -8.67
CA THR A 242 -24.11 -28.41 -9.95
C THR A 242 -23.40 -27.06 -10.02
N ARG A 243 -22.70 -26.82 -11.13
CA ARG A 243 -22.05 -25.54 -11.47
C ARG A 243 -22.91 -24.73 -12.42
N ASN A 244 -22.85 -23.41 -12.32
CA ASN A 244 -23.48 -22.50 -13.25
C ASN A 244 -22.51 -22.11 -14.37
N TYR A 245 -22.33 -22.98 -15.37
CA TYR A 245 -21.40 -22.75 -16.47
C TYR A 245 -21.71 -21.50 -17.29
N THR A 246 -22.99 -21.11 -17.41
CA THR A 246 -23.38 -19.87 -18.10
C THR A 246 -22.83 -18.65 -17.38
N LEU A 247 -23.01 -18.59 -16.06
CA LEU A 247 -22.49 -17.49 -15.26
C LEU A 247 -20.96 -17.51 -15.20
N GLU A 248 -20.34 -18.69 -15.15
CA GLU A 248 -18.89 -18.82 -15.28
C GLU A 248 -18.37 -18.31 -16.63
N ASN A 249 -19.05 -18.58 -17.75
CA ASN A 249 -18.65 -18.05 -19.05
C ASN A 249 -18.80 -16.53 -19.11
N LEU A 250 -19.88 -15.97 -18.57
CA LEU A 250 -20.06 -14.52 -18.50
C LEU A 250 -19.02 -13.85 -17.58
N SER A 251 -18.58 -14.55 -16.53
CA SER A 251 -17.53 -14.08 -15.62
C SER A 251 -16.21 -13.78 -16.34
N MET A 252 -15.94 -14.45 -17.47
CA MET A 252 -14.74 -14.23 -18.28
C MET A 252 -14.76 -12.90 -19.04
N SER A 253 -15.95 -12.36 -19.32
CA SER A 253 -16.14 -11.15 -20.12
C SER A 253 -16.13 -9.87 -19.29
N ILE A 254 -16.07 -9.98 -17.96
CA ILE A 254 -16.05 -8.83 -17.05
C ILE A 254 -14.72 -8.76 -16.30
N LYS A 255 -14.40 -7.56 -15.79
CA LYS A 255 -13.25 -7.34 -14.92
C LYS A 255 -13.70 -7.20 -13.48
N TYR A 256 -12.87 -7.69 -12.57
CA TYR A 256 -13.13 -7.71 -11.14
C TYR A 256 -12.26 -6.69 -10.43
N PRO A 257 -12.83 -5.89 -9.51
CA PRO A 257 -12.02 -5.14 -8.58
C PRO A 257 -11.28 -6.08 -7.61
N CYS A 258 -10.10 -5.67 -7.18
CA CYS A 258 -9.36 -6.32 -6.11
C CYS A 258 -10.19 -6.36 -4.82
N THR A 259 -10.17 -7.49 -4.11
CA THR A 259 -10.82 -7.63 -2.80
C THR A 259 -10.29 -6.63 -1.77
N PHE A 260 -9.06 -6.12 -1.93
CA PHE A 260 -8.45 -5.12 -1.04
C PHE A 260 -8.75 -3.67 -1.47
N ARG A 261 -9.83 -3.43 -2.21
CA ARG A 261 -10.23 -2.10 -2.68
C ARG A 261 -10.44 -1.11 -1.55
N ASP A 262 -11.05 -1.55 -0.46
CA ASP A 262 -11.30 -0.70 0.71
C ASP A 262 -10.02 -0.33 1.46
N LEU A 263 -8.95 -1.10 1.27
CA LEU A 263 -7.60 -0.79 1.76
C LEU A 263 -6.81 0.09 0.79
N GLY A 264 -7.43 0.51 -0.32
CA GLY A 264 -6.85 1.39 -1.33
C GLY A 264 -6.44 0.70 -2.64
N CYS A 265 -6.62 -0.63 -2.79
CA CYS A 265 -6.22 -1.32 -4.00
C CYS A 265 -7.22 -1.11 -5.13
N ARG A 266 -6.88 -0.27 -6.09
CA ARG A 266 -7.77 0.03 -7.22
C ARG A 266 -7.55 -0.86 -8.43
N GLY A 267 -6.81 -1.96 -8.26
CA GLY A 267 -6.53 -2.92 -9.31
C GLY A 267 -7.79 -3.61 -9.82
N VAL A 268 -7.98 -3.61 -11.15
CA VAL A 268 -9.13 -4.20 -11.83
C VAL A 268 -8.62 -5.16 -12.88
N PHE A 269 -8.99 -6.43 -12.77
CA PHE A 269 -8.38 -7.49 -13.55
C PHE A 269 -9.43 -8.46 -14.10
N PRO A 270 -9.20 -9.06 -15.28
CA PRO A 270 -10.00 -10.21 -15.70
C PRO A 270 -9.85 -11.36 -14.69
N VAL A 271 -10.79 -12.30 -14.71
CA VAL A 271 -10.81 -13.42 -13.76
C VAL A 271 -9.55 -14.29 -13.80
N SER A 272 -8.85 -14.33 -14.95
CA SER A 272 -7.57 -15.01 -15.13
C SER A 272 -6.45 -14.42 -14.25
N ASP A 273 -6.48 -13.11 -14.03
CA ASP A 273 -5.37 -12.38 -13.41
C ASP A 273 -5.67 -11.92 -11.99
N ILE A 274 -6.95 -11.73 -11.64
CA ILE A 274 -7.36 -11.18 -10.35
C ILE A 274 -6.84 -11.98 -9.16
N ASN A 275 -6.86 -13.32 -9.24
CA ASN A 275 -6.38 -14.17 -8.16
C ASN A 275 -4.85 -14.07 -8.00
N ARG A 276 -4.11 -13.92 -9.11
CA ARG A 276 -2.66 -13.67 -9.07
C ARG A 276 -2.39 -12.32 -8.42
N HIS A 277 -3.06 -11.28 -8.90
CA HIS A 277 -2.94 -9.94 -8.33
C HIS A 277 -3.26 -9.92 -6.83
N GLU A 278 -4.39 -10.48 -6.38
CA GLU A 278 -4.76 -10.50 -4.97
C GLU A 278 -3.74 -11.25 -4.10
N ASN A 279 -3.07 -12.27 -4.64
CA ASN A 279 -1.99 -12.94 -3.92
C ASN A 279 -0.72 -12.11 -3.79
N GLU A 280 -0.49 -11.18 -4.72
CA GLU A 280 0.70 -10.31 -4.83
C GLU A 280 0.40 -8.86 -4.43
N CYS A 281 -0.84 -8.57 -4.03
CA CYS A 281 -1.30 -7.22 -3.75
C CYS A 281 -0.59 -6.67 -2.52
N LEU A 282 0.07 -5.51 -2.65
CA LEU A 282 0.80 -4.86 -1.56
C LEU A 282 -0.10 -4.42 -0.40
N LEU A 283 -1.39 -4.23 -0.67
CA LEU A 283 -2.40 -3.83 0.31
C LEU A 283 -3.14 -5.01 0.93
N LYS A 284 -2.77 -6.25 0.55
CA LYS A 284 -3.23 -7.44 1.23
C LYS A 284 -2.76 -7.38 2.70
N PRO A 285 -3.66 -7.55 3.68
CA PRO A 285 -3.27 -7.69 5.07
C PRO A 285 -2.39 -8.92 5.26
N PHE A 286 -1.31 -8.74 6.00
CA PHE A 286 -0.45 -9.80 6.49
C PHE A 286 -0.78 -10.07 7.94
N ASN A 287 -0.95 -11.34 8.28
CA ASN A 287 -0.95 -11.76 9.68
C ASN A 287 0.43 -11.47 10.27
N CYS A 288 0.47 -11.25 11.58
CA CYS A 288 1.72 -11.19 12.32
C CYS A 288 2.60 -12.41 11.97
N PRO A 289 3.89 -12.24 11.66
CA PRO A 289 4.79 -13.36 11.36
C PRO A 289 4.88 -14.40 12.49
N PHE A 290 4.50 -14.00 13.70
CA PHE A 290 4.46 -14.84 14.89
C PHE A 290 3.06 -15.41 15.21
N SER A 291 2.07 -15.28 14.31
CA SER A 291 0.71 -15.76 14.55
C SER A 291 0.65 -17.27 14.84
N GLU A 292 1.47 -18.06 14.15
CA GLU A 292 1.52 -19.52 14.30
C GLU A 292 2.17 -19.97 15.62
N HIS A 293 3.14 -19.21 16.14
CA HIS A 293 3.99 -19.66 17.26
C HIS A 293 3.74 -18.94 18.58
N LEU A 294 3.41 -17.65 18.50
CA LEU A 294 3.09 -16.83 19.67
C LEU A 294 1.59 -16.54 19.77
N HIS A 295 0.77 -17.14 18.90
CA HIS A 295 -0.68 -16.95 18.85
C HIS A 295 -1.09 -15.46 18.76
N CYS A 296 -0.24 -14.65 18.11
CA CYS A 296 -0.54 -13.25 17.89
C CYS A 296 -1.70 -13.11 16.89
N VAL A 297 -2.73 -12.36 17.28
CA VAL A 297 -3.95 -12.15 16.49
C VAL A 297 -3.90 -10.90 15.60
N TRP A 298 -2.77 -10.18 15.59
CA TRP A 298 -2.63 -8.97 14.79
C TRP A 298 -2.55 -9.29 13.29
N ASP A 299 -3.26 -8.50 12.51
CA ASP A 299 -3.16 -8.44 11.06
C ASP A 299 -3.14 -6.96 10.60
N GLY A 300 -2.51 -6.70 9.46
CA GLY A 300 -2.42 -5.36 8.93
C GLY A 300 -1.55 -5.25 7.68
N PRO A 301 -1.40 -4.04 7.11
CA PRO A 301 -0.58 -3.85 5.91
C PRO A 301 0.90 -4.11 6.20
N LEU A 302 1.66 -4.45 5.14
CA LEU A 302 3.09 -4.82 5.24
C LEU A 302 3.94 -3.76 5.97
N ASN A 303 3.68 -2.48 5.72
CA ASN A 303 4.40 -1.36 6.33
C ASN A 303 4.13 -1.22 7.84
N SER A 304 3.03 -1.76 8.36
CA SER A 304 2.71 -1.73 9.79
C SER A 304 3.31 -2.90 10.58
N ILE A 305 3.80 -3.96 9.90
CA ILE A 305 4.38 -5.14 10.58
C ILE A 305 5.52 -4.74 11.50
N VAL A 306 6.47 -3.92 11.02
CA VAL A 306 7.64 -3.52 11.82
C VAL A 306 7.22 -2.75 13.06
N GLY A 307 6.26 -1.82 12.92
CA GLY A 307 5.71 -1.08 14.05
C GLY A 307 5.05 -1.98 15.08
N HIS A 308 4.22 -2.93 14.63
CA HIS A 308 3.59 -3.92 15.49
C HIS A 308 4.61 -4.78 16.23
N VAL A 309 5.56 -5.39 15.49
CA VAL A 309 6.57 -6.29 16.07
C VAL A 309 7.47 -5.56 17.06
N LYS A 310 7.87 -4.31 16.79
CA LYS A 310 8.65 -3.49 17.74
C LYS A 310 7.96 -3.33 19.10
N VAL A 311 6.64 -3.20 19.12
CA VAL A 311 5.87 -2.92 20.34
C VAL A 311 5.46 -4.21 21.05
N VAL A 312 4.96 -5.20 20.29
CA VAL A 312 4.36 -6.42 20.84
C VAL A 312 5.38 -7.56 20.98
N HIS A 313 6.43 -7.58 20.16
CA HIS A 313 7.45 -8.62 20.11
C HIS A 313 8.89 -8.04 20.07
N PRO A 314 9.27 -7.15 21.01
CA PRO A 314 10.52 -6.38 20.94
C PRO A 314 11.79 -7.25 20.89
N ASP A 315 11.79 -8.41 21.55
CA ASP A 315 12.95 -9.32 21.59
C ASP A 315 13.12 -10.15 20.31
N GLN A 316 12.14 -10.09 19.41
CA GLN A 316 12.08 -10.93 18.21
C GLN A 316 12.42 -10.14 16.94
N ILE A 317 12.89 -8.89 17.05
CA ILE A 317 13.22 -8.03 15.91
C ILE A 317 14.66 -7.50 15.95
N VAL A 318 15.29 -7.42 14.78
CA VAL A 318 16.68 -7.00 14.61
C VAL A 318 16.78 -6.03 13.44
N PHE A 319 17.40 -4.86 13.66
CA PHE A 319 17.65 -3.83 12.64
C PHE A 319 19.09 -3.87 12.17
N ASN A 320 19.44 -4.88 11.37
CA ASN A 320 20.76 -5.05 10.79
C ASN A 320 20.69 -6.08 9.66
N ASN A 321 21.63 -6.07 8.72
CA ASN A 321 21.74 -7.15 7.72
C ASN A 321 22.42 -8.41 8.28
N VAL A 322 22.96 -8.36 9.52
CA VAL A 322 23.53 -9.51 10.23
C VAL A 322 22.84 -9.70 11.58
N HIS A 323 22.43 -10.93 11.88
CA HIS A 323 21.97 -11.34 13.21
C HIS A 323 22.81 -12.50 13.73
N MET A 324 23.37 -12.37 14.93
CA MET A 324 24.10 -13.43 15.61
C MET A 324 23.33 -13.90 16.83
N GLU A 325 23.31 -15.21 17.04
CA GLU A 325 22.59 -15.85 18.14
C GLU A 325 23.42 -16.99 18.72
N THR A 326 23.32 -17.17 20.04
CA THR A 326 23.91 -18.31 20.76
C THR A 326 22.78 -19.06 21.45
N ILE A 327 22.64 -20.34 21.14
CA ILE A 327 21.57 -21.19 21.70
C ILE A 327 22.15 -22.39 22.46
N PRO A 328 21.45 -22.89 23.50
CA PRO A 328 21.77 -24.18 24.09
C PRO A 328 21.63 -25.30 23.04
N TYR A 329 22.67 -26.11 22.90
CA TYR A 329 22.73 -27.19 21.92
C TYR A 329 23.19 -28.50 22.56
N SER A 330 22.35 -29.52 22.44
CA SER A 330 22.65 -30.91 22.79
C SER A 330 22.08 -31.84 21.71
N ASN A 331 22.52 -33.10 21.67
CA ASN A 331 21.96 -34.08 20.74
C ASN A 331 20.52 -34.49 21.07
N ASP A 332 19.98 -34.12 22.23
CA ASP A 332 18.62 -34.46 22.65
C ASP A 332 17.68 -33.24 22.63
N ASN A 333 18.22 -32.04 22.39
CA ASN A 333 17.43 -30.81 22.36
C ASN A 333 16.69 -30.66 21.02
N GLN A 334 15.38 -30.45 21.10
CA GLN A 334 14.61 -29.79 20.05
C GLN A 334 14.68 -28.28 20.24
N PHE A 335 14.78 -27.56 19.14
CA PHE A 335 14.68 -26.12 19.12
C PHE A 335 13.83 -25.70 17.94
N PHE A 336 13.04 -24.66 18.14
CA PHE A 336 12.36 -23.92 17.10
C PHE A 336 12.40 -22.47 17.54
N HIS A 337 13.01 -21.61 16.73
CA HIS A 337 13.01 -20.19 17.02
C HIS A 337 12.96 -19.39 15.73
N MET A 338 12.25 -18.27 15.82
CA MET A 338 12.01 -17.36 14.72
C MET A 338 12.30 -15.94 15.16
N LYS A 339 12.95 -15.18 14.27
CA LYS A 339 13.09 -13.73 14.42
C LYS A 339 12.79 -13.00 13.13
N ILE A 340 12.50 -11.71 13.26
CA ILE A 340 12.40 -10.77 12.17
C ILE A 340 13.69 -9.97 12.06
N LEU A 341 14.25 -9.93 10.86
CA LEU A 341 15.38 -9.09 10.50
C LEU A 341 14.92 -8.03 9.50
N VAL A 342 15.19 -6.77 9.79
CA VAL A 342 14.86 -5.64 8.91
C VAL A 342 16.16 -5.08 8.36
N ALA A 343 16.30 -5.12 7.03
CA ALA A 343 17.47 -4.64 6.30
C ALA A 343 17.08 -4.23 4.87
N TYR A 344 17.77 -3.25 4.28
CA TYR A 344 17.56 -2.82 2.90
C TYR A 344 16.10 -2.41 2.59
N GLY A 345 15.40 -1.81 3.56
CA GLY A 345 13.98 -1.47 3.43
C GLY A 345 13.02 -2.68 3.32
N LYS A 346 13.51 -3.89 3.61
CA LYS A 346 12.77 -5.16 3.52
C LYS A 346 12.74 -5.89 4.86
N ILE A 347 11.77 -6.79 5.00
CA ILE A 347 11.53 -7.58 6.21
C ILE A 347 11.83 -9.05 5.91
N PHE A 348 12.70 -9.68 6.70
CA PHE A 348 13.10 -11.07 6.54
C PHE A 348 12.71 -11.89 7.77
N ARG A 349 12.06 -13.04 7.55
CA ARG A 349 11.77 -14.07 8.55
C ARG A 349 12.96 -15.01 8.64
N LEU A 350 13.66 -14.99 9.77
CA LEU A 350 14.71 -15.94 10.10
C LEU A 350 14.09 -17.09 10.88
N CYS A 351 14.32 -18.33 10.46
CA CYS A 351 13.79 -19.51 11.14
C CYS A 351 14.88 -20.57 11.25
N HIS A 352 15.00 -21.16 12.43
CA HIS A 352 15.76 -22.39 12.60
C HIS A 352 15.00 -23.38 13.44
N GLN A 353 15.10 -24.64 13.05
CA GLN A 353 14.43 -25.70 13.76
C GLN A 353 15.19 -27.01 13.75
N ARG A 354 14.85 -27.83 14.73
CA ARG A 354 15.27 -29.21 14.85
C ARG A 354 14.23 -29.99 15.64
N HIS A 355 13.83 -31.14 15.11
CA HIS A 355 13.01 -32.12 15.83
C HIS A 355 13.88 -33.20 16.48
N ILE A 356 13.44 -33.74 17.61
CA ILE A 356 14.08 -34.89 18.26
C ILE A 356 14.08 -36.09 17.30
N GLY A 357 15.18 -36.82 17.24
CA GLY A 357 15.36 -37.97 16.34
C GLY A 357 15.75 -37.62 14.91
N ASN A 358 15.67 -36.34 14.51
CA ASN A 358 16.19 -35.90 13.22
C ASN A 358 17.71 -35.71 13.30
N GLN A 359 18.44 -36.19 12.28
CA GLN A 359 19.91 -36.08 12.21
C GLN A 359 20.38 -34.75 11.60
N ASN A 360 19.45 -33.86 11.27
CA ASN A 360 19.73 -32.57 10.64
C ASN A 360 19.12 -31.40 11.43
N GLY A 361 19.82 -30.27 11.41
CA GLY A 361 19.27 -28.96 11.74
C GLY A 361 18.91 -28.19 10.47
N TYR A 362 17.90 -27.33 10.56
CA TYR A 362 17.36 -26.60 9.43
C TYR A 362 17.39 -25.10 9.71
N TRP A 363 17.86 -24.32 8.75
CA TRP A 363 17.89 -22.86 8.81
C TRP A 363 17.31 -22.29 7.52
N SER A 364 16.37 -21.35 7.64
CA SER A 364 15.69 -20.71 6.52
C SER A 364 15.64 -19.19 6.71
N VAL A 365 15.69 -18.47 5.58
CA VAL A 365 15.51 -17.02 5.50
C VAL A 365 14.49 -16.73 4.42
N GLN A 366 13.35 -16.15 4.80
CA GLN A 366 12.28 -15.80 3.87
C GLN A 366 12.05 -14.30 3.84
N LEU A 367 11.88 -13.73 2.64
CA LEU A 367 11.45 -12.36 2.46
C LEU A 367 9.94 -12.26 2.69
N ILE A 368 9.55 -11.36 3.60
CA ILE A 368 8.16 -10.97 3.83
C ILE A 368 7.85 -9.81 2.90
N GLY A 369 7.15 -10.09 1.80
CA GLY A 369 6.84 -9.09 0.78
C GLY A 369 6.24 -9.68 -0.48
N ALA A 370 6.36 -8.94 -1.59
CA ALA A 370 5.89 -9.37 -2.90
C ALA A 370 6.73 -10.55 -3.43
N LYS A 371 6.06 -11.49 -4.12
CA LYS A 371 6.74 -12.65 -4.70
C LYS A 371 7.75 -12.24 -5.77
N GLY A 372 8.86 -12.95 -5.83
CA GLY A 372 9.90 -12.75 -6.83
C GLY A 372 10.90 -11.65 -6.50
N GLU A 373 10.73 -10.91 -5.39
CA GLU A 373 11.76 -10.00 -4.88
C GLU A 373 12.87 -10.74 -4.14
N ALA A 374 12.58 -11.92 -3.56
CA ALA A 374 13.54 -12.68 -2.75
C ALA A 374 14.81 -13.07 -3.52
N LYS A 375 14.69 -13.27 -4.85
CA LYS A 375 15.81 -13.59 -5.76
C LYS A 375 16.92 -12.54 -5.79
N ASN A 376 16.62 -11.30 -5.37
CA ASN A 376 17.59 -10.21 -5.33
C ASN A 376 18.53 -10.31 -4.11
N TYR A 377 18.25 -11.24 -3.19
CA TYR A 377 18.96 -11.39 -1.93
C TYR A 377 19.51 -12.81 -1.77
N THR A 378 20.72 -12.92 -1.24
CA THR A 378 21.23 -14.17 -0.68
C THR A 378 21.25 -14.11 0.85
N CYS A 379 21.13 -15.28 1.45
CA CYS A 379 21.37 -15.49 2.86
C CYS A 379 22.65 -16.30 3.07
N HIS A 380 23.47 -15.86 4.01
CA HIS A 380 24.58 -16.63 4.55
C HIS A 380 24.20 -17.07 5.96
N ILE A 381 24.30 -18.37 6.21
CA ILE A 381 24.15 -18.95 7.54
C ILE A 381 25.52 -19.49 7.95
N GLY A 382 26.08 -18.88 8.98
CA GLY A 382 27.42 -19.21 9.47
C GLY A 382 27.40 -19.78 10.87
N LEU A 383 28.04 -20.94 11.08
CA LEU A 383 28.37 -21.47 12.41
C LEU A 383 29.75 -20.97 12.82
N VAL A 384 29.89 -20.48 14.05
CA VAL A 384 31.14 -19.89 14.57
C VAL A 384 31.59 -20.67 15.80
N ASP A 385 32.85 -21.07 15.83
CA ASP A 385 33.44 -21.69 17.02
C ASP A 385 33.71 -20.62 18.09
N LEU A 386 33.06 -20.78 19.26
CA LEU A 386 33.17 -19.88 20.40
C LEU A 386 34.60 -19.72 20.94
N LYS A 387 35.46 -20.74 20.79
CA LYS A 387 36.87 -20.67 21.25
C LYS A 387 37.81 -20.11 20.20
N HIS A 388 37.47 -20.32 18.92
CA HIS A 388 38.29 -19.92 17.79
C HIS A 388 37.44 -19.22 16.73
N PRO A 389 37.17 -17.91 16.84
CA PRO A 389 36.27 -17.19 15.95
C PRO A 389 36.62 -17.25 14.45
N ASN A 390 37.89 -17.53 14.12
CA ASN A 390 38.37 -17.74 12.76
C ASN A 390 37.94 -19.09 12.16
N ARG A 391 37.57 -20.06 12.99
CA ARG A 391 37.03 -21.35 12.57
C ARG A 391 35.52 -21.20 12.44
N LYS A 392 35.05 -21.11 11.19
CA LYS A 392 33.63 -20.93 10.84
C LYS A 392 33.24 -21.80 9.66
N LEU A 393 32.00 -22.29 9.67
CA LEU A 393 31.36 -22.91 8.51
C LEU A 393 30.32 -21.94 7.98
N ILE A 394 30.37 -21.61 6.69
CA ILE A 394 29.39 -20.72 6.07
C ILE A 394 28.70 -21.46 4.93
N ARG A 395 27.37 -21.45 4.95
CA ARG A 395 26.55 -21.86 3.82
C ARG A 395 25.83 -20.64 3.27
N THR A 396 25.74 -20.57 1.95
CA THR A 396 25.11 -19.47 1.21
C THR A 396 24.02 -20.04 0.35
N ASP A 397 22.86 -19.40 0.36
CA ASP A 397 21.73 -19.76 -0.49
C ASP A 397 20.91 -18.51 -0.84
N LEU A 398 19.94 -18.65 -1.74
CA LEU A 398 18.99 -17.59 -2.07
C LEU A 398 17.99 -17.39 -0.91
N CYS A 399 17.57 -16.15 -0.68
CA CYS A 399 16.40 -15.90 0.14
C CYS A 399 15.16 -16.46 -0.54
N GLN A 400 14.22 -16.98 0.25
CA GLN A 400 12.97 -17.54 -0.27
C GLN A 400 11.84 -16.51 -0.20
N ASP A 401 10.85 -16.62 -1.08
CA ASP A 401 9.57 -15.92 -0.89
C ASP A 401 8.81 -16.51 0.31
N MET A 402 7.91 -15.72 0.89
CA MET A 402 7.06 -16.18 1.99
C MET A 402 6.25 -17.44 1.61
N SER A 403 6.35 -18.47 2.44
CA SER A 403 5.60 -19.73 2.32
C SER A 403 5.00 -20.15 3.67
N THR A 404 4.19 -21.21 3.69
CA THR A 404 3.82 -21.84 4.97
C THR A 404 5.06 -22.50 5.60
N GLN A 405 5.00 -22.75 6.91
CA GLN A 405 6.06 -23.43 7.65
C GLN A 405 6.44 -24.79 7.05
N ASP A 406 5.44 -25.58 6.63
CA ASP A 406 5.67 -26.90 6.02
C ASP A 406 6.49 -26.81 4.72
N PHE A 407 6.31 -25.75 3.93
CA PHE A 407 7.06 -25.53 2.69
C PHE A 407 8.40 -24.82 2.91
N MET A 408 8.54 -24.05 3.98
CA MET A 408 9.75 -23.27 4.29
C MET A 408 11.00 -24.16 4.37
N PHE A 409 10.86 -25.34 4.98
CA PHE A 409 11.99 -26.25 5.20
C PHE A 409 12.25 -27.21 4.04
N ASN A 410 11.45 -27.16 2.96
CA ASN A 410 11.69 -27.97 1.77
C ASN A 410 12.82 -27.44 0.89
N GLN A 411 13.17 -26.15 1.01
CA GLN A 411 14.22 -25.49 0.21
C GLN A 411 15.23 -24.72 1.08
N CYS A 412 15.45 -25.17 2.33
CA CYS A 412 16.26 -24.45 3.31
C CYS A 412 17.69 -24.99 3.41
N ILE A 413 18.55 -24.29 4.16
CA ILE A 413 19.89 -24.77 4.45
C ILE A 413 19.80 -25.86 5.52
N VAL A 414 20.13 -27.08 5.12
CA VAL A 414 20.17 -28.25 5.99
C VAL A 414 21.62 -28.54 6.38
N MET A 415 21.89 -28.63 7.68
CA MET A 415 23.21 -29.01 8.19
C MET A 415 23.09 -30.31 9.02
N PRO A 416 23.87 -31.35 8.69
CA PRO A 416 23.98 -32.55 9.51
C PRO A 416 24.45 -32.22 10.94
N LEU A 417 23.82 -32.82 11.94
CA LEU A 417 24.10 -32.50 13.34
C LEU A 417 25.51 -32.85 13.78
N ASN A 418 26.14 -33.86 13.16
CA ASN A 418 27.55 -34.17 13.41
C ASN A 418 28.44 -32.98 13.02
N VAL A 419 28.12 -32.26 11.94
CA VAL A 419 28.84 -31.04 11.54
C VAL A 419 28.54 -29.91 12.51
N VAL A 420 27.26 -29.70 12.86
CA VAL A 420 26.86 -28.64 13.80
C VAL A 420 27.52 -28.83 15.18
N TYR A 421 27.60 -30.07 15.66
CA TYR A 421 28.23 -30.42 16.93
C TYR A 421 29.70 -30.01 17.01
N TRP A 422 30.45 -30.05 15.89
CA TRP A 422 31.87 -29.66 15.86
C TRP A 422 32.11 -28.18 16.10
N PHE A 423 31.07 -27.35 15.96
CA PHE A 423 31.08 -25.91 16.26
C PHE A 423 30.39 -25.60 17.59
N SER A 424 29.76 -26.59 18.24
CA SER A 424 29.19 -26.43 19.57
C SER A 424 30.29 -26.53 20.63
N ASN A 425 30.25 -25.64 21.62
CA ASN A 425 31.19 -25.61 22.74
C ASN A 425 30.42 -25.58 24.05
N ASN A 426 30.72 -26.49 24.98
CA ASN A 426 30.07 -26.57 26.30
C ASN A 426 28.53 -26.55 26.23
N GLY A 427 27.96 -27.24 25.24
CA GLY A 427 26.51 -27.28 25.04
C GLY A 427 25.90 -25.96 24.53
N GLN A 428 26.70 -25.09 23.91
CA GLN A 428 26.25 -23.86 23.27
C GLN A 428 26.66 -23.86 21.79
N LEU A 429 25.76 -23.42 20.92
CA LEU A 429 26.00 -23.24 19.50
C LEU A 429 25.85 -21.76 19.15
N GLN A 430 26.88 -21.16 18.58
CA GLN A 430 26.82 -19.80 18.05
C GLN A 430 26.72 -19.83 16.52
N PHE A 431 25.76 -19.11 15.98
CA PHE A 431 25.58 -18.96 14.56
C PHE A 431 25.08 -17.56 14.20
N TYR A 432 25.16 -17.22 12.91
CA TYR A 432 24.64 -15.96 12.42
C TYR A 432 23.90 -16.13 11.09
N TYR A 433 22.94 -15.24 10.86
CA TYR A 433 22.35 -14.96 9.58
C TYR A 433 22.97 -13.68 9.02
N LYS A 434 23.28 -13.65 7.73
CA LYS A 434 23.64 -12.44 7.01
C LYS A 434 22.87 -12.38 5.70
N VAL A 435 22.12 -11.32 5.48
CA VAL A 435 21.44 -11.06 4.22
C VAL A 435 22.29 -10.12 3.37
N VAL A 436 22.41 -10.40 2.08
CA VAL A 436 23.17 -9.59 1.11
C VAL A 436 22.29 -9.29 -0.10
N ASN A 437 22.23 -8.02 -0.49
CA ASN A 437 21.56 -7.57 -1.71
C ASN A 437 22.54 -7.55 -2.89
N HIS A 438 22.16 -8.17 -4.02
CA HIS A 438 22.99 -8.25 -5.22
C HIS A 438 22.74 -7.12 -6.23
N VAL A 439 21.63 -6.38 -6.08
CA VAL A 439 21.27 -5.29 -7.00
C VAL A 439 22.17 -4.07 -6.78
N SER A 440 22.70 -3.90 -5.57
CA SER A 440 23.62 -2.84 -5.17
C SER A 440 25.09 -3.09 -5.54
N THR A 441 25.42 -4.20 -6.22
CA THR A 441 26.81 -4.56 -6.60
C THR A 441 27.18 -4.33 -8.06
N THR A 442 26.24 -3.90 -8.91
CA THR A 442 26.55 -3.42 -10.26
C THR A 442 26.70 -1.91 -10.23
N THR A 443 27.94 -1.47 -9.98
CA THR A 443 28.39 -0.10 -10.25
C THR A 443 28.88 0.02 -11.68
#